data_AF-A0A7Y6E5L8-F1
#
_entry.id   AF-A0A7Y6E5L8-F1
#
_cell.length_a   1.000
_cell.length_b   1.000
_cell.length_c   1.000
_cell.angle_alpha   90.00
_cell.angle_beta   90.00
_cell.angle_gamma   90.00
#
_symmetry.space_group_name_H-M   'P 1'
#
loop_
_entity.id
_entity.type
_entity.pdbx_description
1 polymer ?
#
loop_
_entity_poly.entity_id
_entity_poly.type
_entity_poly.pdbx_seq_one_letter_code
_entity_poly.pdbx_strand_id
1 'polypeptide(L)'
;HRHGPLDPLLATVIRTTPARTGPDALARRLAALDREQFRHDLRHGALPAVQGQLERDEPPPWDEILAMLDEGGLPLRTRDQLAAHPHCPEPVAAALLDRDSEHTSVPLALVRRSRAYALLALDRLPVVPDWMRDGDLRASLTWSRHALDAGTLTPADLFTRGRPAHAVLRLIEEFPRDLGELSGLLAAEVRRHRTDSPDAWAVTAALLDDFAGTLPELLGTAAAATAPIFGRGNGN
;
A
#
# COMPACT_ATOMS: atom_id res chain seq x y z
N HIS A 1 -4.18 -24.45 29.69
CA HIS A 1 -2.86 -23.92 29.29
C HIS A 1 -3.04 -22.50 28.78
N ARG A 2 -2.63 -21.49 29.55
CA ARG A 2 -2.56 -20.11 29.08
C ARG A 2 -1.30 -20.01 28.22
N HIS A 3 -1.44 -19.91 26.91
CA HIS A 3 -0.33 -19.50 26.05
C HIS A 3 0.06 -18.08 26.50
N GLY A 4 1.29 -17.89 26.97
CA GLY A 4 1.85 -16.55 27.11
C GLY A 4 1.80 -15.82 25.77
N PRO A 5 1.91 -14.48 25.74
CA PRO A 5 2.00 -13.76 24.48
C PRO A 5 3.12 -14.40 23.65
N LEU A 6 2.77 -14.87 22.45
CA LEU A 6 3.75 -15.35 21.49
C LEU A 6 4.85 -14.31 21.37
N ASP A 7 6.10 -14.76 21.39
CA ASP A 7 7.24 -13.90 21.11
C ASP A 7 6.93 -13.07 19.85
N PRO A 8 6.96 -11.72 19.92
CA PRO A 8 6.63 -10.85 18.80
C PRO A 8 7.42 -11.17 17.53
N LEU A 9 8.66 -11.66 17.68
CA LEU A 9 9.52 -12.12 16.59
C LEU A 9 8.92 -13.34 15.89
N LEU A 10 8.40 -14.29 16.67
CA LEU A 10 7.67 -15.46 16.16
C LEU A 10 6.37 -15.03 15.45
N ALA A 11 5.66 -14.04 15.97
CA ALA A 11 4.40 -13.56 15.39
C ALA A 11 4.61 -12.85 14.04
N THR A 12 5.60 -11.95 13.91
CA THR A 12 5.93 -11.31 12.62
C THR A 12 6.38 -12.37 11.62
N VAL A 13 7.26 -13.30 12.02
CA VAL A 13 7.71 -14.34 11.11
C VAL A 13 6.57 -15.25 10.67
N ILE A 14 5.66 -15.67 11.57
CA ILE A 14 4.48 -16.47 11.19
C ILE A 14 3.58 -15.70 10.19
N ARG A 15 3.41 -14.39 10.35
CA ARG A 15 2.59 -13.56 9.43
C ARG A 15 3.21 -13.39 8.05
N THR A 16 4.52 -13.29 7.95
CA THR A 16 5.22 -12.99 6.68
C THR A 16 5.80 -14.23 6.00
N THR A 17 5.71 -15.40 6.62
CA THR A 17 6.33 -16.64 6.12
C THR A 17 5.27 -17.54 5.46
N PRO A 18 5.45 -17.96 4.19
CA PRO A 18 4.53 -18.87 3.52
C PRO A 18 4.31 -20.14 4.34
N ALA A 19 3.07 -20.65 4.37
CA ALA A 19 2.68 -21.83 5.16
C ALA A 19 3.47 -23.12 4.86
N ARG A 20 4.26 -23.16 3.77
CA ARG A 20 5.11 -24.30 3.36
C ARG A 20 6.59 -24.14 3.70
N THR A 21 6.96 -23.17 4.53
CA THR A 21 8.37 -22.89 4.83
C THR A 21 8.89 -23.88 5.89
N GLY A 22 9.90 -24.68 5.53
CA GLY A 22 10.54 -25.61 6.45
C GLY A 22 11.30 -24.90 7.59
N PRO A 23 11.57 -25.59 8.71
CA PRO A 23 12.17 -25.01 9.92
C PRO A 23 13.53 -24.33 9.67
N ASP A 24 14.35 -24.84 8.75
CA ASP A 24 15.64 -24.24 8.42
C ASP A 24 15.52 -22.90 7.67
N ALA A 25 14.51 -22.77 6.83
CA ALA A 25 14.23 -21.51 6.12
C ALA A 25 13.66 -20.46 7.09
N LEU A 26 12.86 -20.89 8.07
CA LEU A 26 12.40 -20.06 9.18
C LEU A 26 13.57 -19.53 10.02
N ALA A 27 14.47 -20.42 10.44
CA ALA A 27 15.65 -20.08 11.25
C ALA A 27 16.59 -19.11 10.52
N ARG A 28 16.84 -19.32 9.22
CA ARG A 28 17.64 -18.39 8.40
C ARG A 28 17.01 -17.00 8.31
N ARG A 29 15.67 -16.93 8.24
CA ARG A 29 14.94 -15.66 8.16
C ARG A 29 14.96 -14.91 9.49
N LEU A 30 14.80 -15.62 10.61
CA LEU A 30 15.01 -15.06 11.97
C LEU A 30 16.42 -14.48 12.11
N ALA A 31 17.45 -15.25 11.76
CA ALA A 31 18.84 -14.79 11.82
C ALA A 31 19.18 -13.65 10.85
N ALA A 32 18.40 -13.45 9.80
CA ALA A 32 18.55 -12.30 8.90
C ALA A 32 17.96 -11.03 9.53
N LEU A 33 16.76 -11.14 10.11
CA LEU A 33 16.10 -10.03 10.82
C LEU A 33 16.94 -9.55 12.01
N ASP A 34 17.51 -10.46 12.79
CA ASP A 34 18.39 -10.10 13.92
C ASP A 34 19.66 -9.37 13.46
N ARG A 35 20.24 -9.76 12.32
CA ARG A 35 21.42 -9.08 11.76
C ARG A 35 21.10 -7.70 11.19
N GLU A 36 19.92 -7.53 10.61
CA GLU A 36 19.43 -6.22 10.15
C GLU A 36 19.24 -5.28 11.33
N GLN A 37 18.57 -5.77 12.38
CA GLN A 37 18.35 -5.05 13.63
C GLN A 37 19.68 -4.57 14.23
N PHE A 38 20.64 -5.48 14.41
CA PHE A 38 21.95 -5.17 14.97
C PHE A 38 22.72 -4.10 14.17
N ARG A 39 22.66 -4.14 12.82
CA ARG A 39 23.30 -3.12 11.97
C ARG A 39 22.64 -1.76 12.12
N HIS A 40 21.34 -1.73 12.38
CA HIS A 40 20.60 -0.50 12.59
C HIS A 40 20.89 0.10 13.96
N ASP A 41 20.96 -0.72 15.01
CA ASP A 41 21.38 -0.30 16.36
C ASP A 41 22.76 0.38 16.35
N LEU A 42 23.69 -0.11 15.52
CA LEU A 42 25.02 0.49 15.35
C LEU A 42 24.98 1.85 14.63
N ARG A 43 23.99 2.11 13.78
CA ARG A 43 23.84 3.36 13.03
C ARG A 43 23.03 4.39 13.80
N HIS A 44 22.01 3.95 14.54
CA HIS A 44 21.07 4.79 15.24
C HIS A 44 21.02 4.39 16.73
N GLY A 45 21.83 5.08 17.54
CA GLY A 45 21.91 4.81 18.99
C GLY A 45 20.58 5.00 19.75
N ALA A 46 19.58 5.65 19.15
CA ALA A 46 18.24 5.84 19.71
C ALA A 46 17.33 4.61 19.56
N LEU A 47 17.65 3.67 18.68
CA LEU A 47 16.76 2.56 18.34
C LEU A 47 16.43 1.63 19.53
N PRO A 48 17.38 1.26 20.41
CA PRO A 48 17.05 0.47 21.60
C PRO A 48 16.08 1.19 22.55
N ALA A 49 16.16 2.52 22.65
CA ALA A 49 15.25 3.30 23.48
C ALA A 49 13.83 3.30 22.90
N VAL A 50 13.72 3.50 21.57
CA VAL A 50 12.45 3.41 20.84
C VAL A 50 11.82 2.04 21.02
N GLN A 51 12.60 0.96 20.90
CA GLN A 51 12.12 -0.41 21.11
C GLN A 51 11.62 -0.62 22.54
N GLY A 52 12.38 -0.19 23.54
CA GLY A 52 11.97 -0.30 24.94
C GLY A 52 10.70 0.50 25.27
N GLN A 53 10.38 1.57 24.54
CA GLN A 53 9.12 2.31 24.67
C GLN A 53 7.96 1.57 23.98
N LEU A 54 8.20 1.07 22.76
CA LEU A 54 7.21 0.27 22.02
C LEU A 54 6.79 -0.99 22.79
N GLU A 55 7.73 -1.65 23.46
CA GLU A 55 7.45 -2.82 24.30
C GLU A 55 6.65 -2.50 25.56
N ARG A 56 6.67 -1.23 26.00
CA ARG A 56 5.91 -0.72 27.15
C ARG A 56 4.61 -0.03 26.74
N ASP A 57 4.25 -0.03 25.46
CA ASP A 57 3.14 0.73 24.88
C ASP A 57 3.20 2.24 25.24
N GLU A 58 4.40 2.76 25.48
CA GLU A 58 4.63 4.19 25.73
C GLU A 58 4.78 4.93 24.40
N PRO A 59 4.29 6.18 24.29
CA PRO A 59 4.48 6.96 23.07
C PRO A 59 5.99 7.16 22.82
N PRO A 60 6.55 6.58 21.74
CA PRO A 60 7.95 6.78 21.40
C PRO A 60 8.17 8.21 20.87
N PRO A 61 9.43 8.68 20.78
CA PRO A 61 9.75 10.00 20.22
C PRO A 61 9.47 10.00 18.71
N TRP A 62 8.24 10.40 18.33
CA TRP A 62 7.77 10.35 16.95
C TRP A 62 8.63 11.17 15.98
N ASP A 63 9.13 12.32 16.41
CA ASP A 63 9.99 13.18 15.58
C ASP A 63 11.34 12.51 15.28
N GLU A 64 11.91 11.80 16.25
CA GLU A 64 13.14 11.01 16.05
C GLU A 64 12.88 9.82 15.14
N ILE A 65 11.71 9.17 15.27
CA ILE A 65 11.29 8.08 14.38
C ILE A 65 11.17 8.55 12.93
N LEU A 66 10.57 9.73 12.70
CA LEU A 66 10.49 10.31 11.36
C LEU A 66 11.89 10.58 10.78
N ALA A 67 12.78 11.19 11.56
CA ALA A 67 14.16 11.43 11.14
C ALA A 67 14.89 10.11 10.77
N MET A 68 14.73 9.05 11.57
CA MET A 68 15.30 7.74 11.25
C MET A 68 14.71 7.12 9.97
N LEU A 69 13.39 7.27 9.76
CA LEU A 69 12.74 6.80 8.54
C LEU A 69 13.28 7.52 7.30
N ASP A 70 13.60 8.81 7.43
CA ASP A 70 14.20 9.61 6.36
C ASP A 70 15.65 9.21 6.05
N GLU A 71 16.47 9.00 7.09
CA GLU A 71 17.93 8.78 6.99
C GLU A 71 18.34 7.39 6.49
N GLY A 72 17.50 6.37 6.63
CA GLY A 72 17.89 5.01 6.25
C GLY A 72 16.80 3.95 6.41
N GLY A 73 15.58 4.36 6.75
CA GLY A 73 14.49 3.47 7.13
C GLY A 73 14.69 2.90 8.54
N LEU A 74 13.74 2.08 9.01
CA LEU A 74 13.85 1.32 10.26
C LEU A 74 13.95 -0.19 9.96
N PRO A 75 14.38 -1.04 10.91
CA PRO A 75 14.24 -2.48 10.74
C PRO A 75 12.77 -2.86 10.58
N LEU A 76 12.48 -3.86 9.74
CA LEU A 76 11.10 -4.29 9.45
C LEU A 76 10.27 -4.57 10.72
N ARG A 77 10.88 -5.17 11.76
CA ARG A 77 10.23 -5.43 13.04
C ARG A 77 9.74 -4.14 13.71
N THR A 78 10.59 -3.13 13.77
CA THR A 78 10.25 -1.83 14.37
C THR A 78 9.13 -1.16 13.58
N ARG A 79 9.14 -1.26 12.24
CA ARG A 79 8.05 -0.75 11.38
C ARG A 79 6.71 -1.41 11.71
N ASP A 80 6.68 -2.74 11.81
CA ASP A 80 5.47 -3.49 12.19
C ASP A 80 4.93 -3.04 13.55
N GLN A 81 5.82 -2.85 14.54
CA GLN A 81 5.43 -2.40 15.88
C GLN A 81 4.89 -0.97 15.87
N LEU A 82 5.53 -0.05 15.13
CA LEU A 82 5.05 1.33 14.96
C LEU A 82 3.69 1.37 14.27
N ALA A 83 3.50 0.59 13.21
CA ALA A 83 2.22 0.48 12.51
C ALA A 83 1.09 -0.05 13.42
N ALA A 84 1.43 -0.99 14.31
CA ALA A 84 0.49 -1.53 15.29
C ALA A 84 0.24 -0.60 16.50
N HIS A 85 1.15 0.34 16.79
CA HIS A 85 1.13 1.14 18.01
C HIS A 85 -0.11 2.05 18.12
N PRO A 86 -0.96 1.97 19.17
CA PRO A 86 -2.27 2.64 19.25
C PRO A 86 -2.29 4.17 19.02
N HIS A 87 -1.15 4.83 19.25
CA HIS A 87 -0.98 6.27 19.05
C HIS A 87 -0.07 6.64 17.87
N CYS A 88 0.22 5.72 16.96
CA CYS A 88 0.98 6.01 15.74
C CYS A 88 0.34 7.19 14.99
N PRO A 89 1.07 8.31 14.79
CA PRO A 89 0.54 9.49 14.15
C PRO A 89 0.56 9.35 12.62
N GLU A 90 -0.30 10.11 11.94
CA GLU A 90 -0.46 10.05 10.48
C GLU A 90 0.85 10.28 9.70
N PRO A 91 1.72 11.24 10.05
CA PRO A 91 3.00 11.42 9.34
C PRO A 91 3.90 10.18 9.41
N VAL A 92 3.92 9.47 10.55
CA VAL A 92 4.71 8.24 10.70
C VAL A 92 4.08 7.12 9.89
N ALA A 93 2.75 6.97 9.93
CA ALA A 93 2.03 6.00 9.11
C ALA A 93 2.28 6.23 7.60
N ALA A 94 2.26 7.49 7.15
CA ALA A 94 2.57 7.87 5.78
C ALA A 94 4.00 7.47 5.40
N ALA A 95 4.99 7.85 6.22
CA ALA A 95 6.40 7.52 5.97
C ALA A 95 6.66 6.01 5.96
N LEU A 96 5.97 5.24 6.83
CA LEU A 96 6.02 3.78 6.82
C LEU A 96 5.45 3.19 5.52
N LEU A 97 4.32 3.70 5.04
CA LEU A 97 3.72 3.26 3.78
C LEU A 97 4.60 3.59 2.56
N ASP A 98 5.22 4.77 2.53
CA ASP A 98 6.10 5.21 1.44
C ASP A 98 7.38 4.35 1.34
N ARG A 99 7.86 3.81 2.47
CA ARG A 99 9.10 3.00 2.52
C ARG A 99 8.85 1.50 2.46
N ASP A 100 7.61 1.06 2.67
CA ASP A 100 7.28 -0.35 2.85
C ASP A 100 6.10 -0.81 2.00
N SER A 101 5.88 -0.15 0.86
CA SER A 101 4.82 -0.47 -0.08
C SER A 101 4.86 -1.92 -0.58
N GLU A 102 6.03 -2.56 -0.53
CA GLU A 102 6.22 -3.96 -0.93
C GLU A 102 5.79 -4.98 0.15
N HIS A 103 5.87 -4.64 1.44
CA HIS A 103 5.54 -5.56 2.53
C HIS A 103 4.11 -5.33 3.05
N THR A 104 3.30 -6.38 3.01
CA THR A 104 1.89 -6.33 3.37
C THR A 104 1.63 -6.03 4.86
N SER A 105 2.59 -6.29 5.75
CA SER A 105 2.37 -6.27 7.20
C SER A 105 2.04 -4.86 7.72
N VAL A 106 2.75 -3.84 7.23
CA VAL A 106 2.54 -2.44 7.62
C VAL A 106 1.17 -1.92 7.17
N PRO A 107 0.78 -1.97 5.87
CA PRO A 107 -0.55 -1.58 5.44
C PRO A 107 -1.66 -2.35 6.18
N LEU A 108 -1.50 -3.67 6.37
CA LEU A 108 -2.50 -4.49 7.06
C LEU A 108 -2.69 -4.05 8.52
N ALA A 109 -1.61 -3.75 9.25
CA ALA A 109 -1.70 -3.27 10.63
C ALA A 109 -2.42 -1.91 10.72
N LEU A 110 -2.11 -0.99 9.80
CA LEU A 110 -2.69 0.35 9.75
C LEU A 110 -4.19 0.33 9.37
N VAL A 111 -4.54 -0.41 8.31
CA VAL A 111 -5.91 -0.53 7.78
C VAL A 111 -6.88 -1.09 8.82
N ARG A 112 -6.44 -2.04 9.64
CA ARG A 112 -7.29 -2.63 10.70
C ARG A 112 -7.66 -1.66 11.81
N ARG A 113 -6.98 -0.52 11.90
CA ARG A 113 -7.16 0.46 12.98
C ARG A 113 -8.11 1.58 12.61
N SER A 114 -8.03 2.07 11.38
CA SER A 114 -8.79 3.25 10.97
C SER A 114 -9.01 3.26 9.47
N ARG A 115 -10.22 3.70 9.09
CA ARG A 115 -10.55 4.05 7.72
C ARG A 115 -9.62 5.13 7.16
N ALA A 116 -9.20 6.10 7.97
CA ALA A 116 -8.28 7.15 7.53
C ALA A 116 -6.95 6.56 7.03
N TYR A 117 -6.39 5.57 7.75
CA TYR A 117 -5.16 4.90 7.33
C TYR A 117 -5.35 3.95 6.15
N ALA A 118 -6.53 3.35 6.01
CA ALA A 118 -6.85 2.58 4.82
C ALA A 118 -6.87 3.45 3.55
N LEU A 119 -7.45 4.66 3.63
CA LEU A 119 -7.42 5.63 2.54
C LEU A 119 -5.98 6.12 2.28
N LEU A 120 -5.21 6.36 3.33
CA LEU A 120 -3.79 6.75 3.21
C LEU A 120 -2.93 5.69 2.49
N ALA A 121 -3.24 4.41 2.70
CA ALA A 121 -2.60 3.28 2.02
C ALA A 121 -3.02 3.16 0.54
N LEU A 122 -4.28 3.46 0.20
CA LEU A 122 -4.73 3.53 -1.20
C LEU A 122 -4.05 4.66 -1.98
N ASP A 123 -3.77 5.74 -1.29
CA ASP A 123 -3.01 6.87 -1.79
C ASP A 123 -1.53 6.52 -2.09
N ARG A 124 -1.07 5.30 -1.76
CA ARG A 124 0.33 4.85 -1.85
C ARG A 124 0.44 3.39 -2.32
N LEU A 125 -0.39 2.99 -3.28
CA LEU A 125 -0.28 1.62 -3.78
C LEU A 125 1.09 1.40 -4.42
N PRO A 126 1.70 0.22 -4.22
CA PRO A 126 2.98 -0.09 -4.85
C PRO A 126 2.84 -0.08 -6.37
N VAL A 127 3.75 0.61 -7.05
CA VAL A 127 4.00 0.39 -8.48
C VAL A 127 4.62 -1.00 -8.59
N VAL A 128 3.89 -1.95 -9.16
CA VAL A 128 4.38 -3.32 -9.27
C VAL A 128 5.07 -3.48 -10.62
N PRO A 129 6.39 -3.75 -10.64
CA PRO A 129 7.11 -3.94 -11.89
C PRO A 129 6.60 -5.16 -12.67
N ASP A 130 6.68 -5.11 -14.00
CA ASP A 130 6.23 -6.20 -14.88
C ASP A 130 6.91 -7.55 -14.63
N TRP A 131 8.13 -7.52 -14.08
CA TRP A 131 8.89 -8.73 -13.75
C TRP A 131 8.46 -9.37 -12.43
N MET A 132 7.65 -8.70 -11.61
CA MET A 132 7.15 -9.26 -10.35
C MET A 132 6.12 -10.35 -10.65
N ARG A 133 6.29 -11.52 -10.03
CA ARG A 133 5.40 -12.66 -10.22
C ARG A 133 4.02 -12.35 -9.62
N ASP A 134 2.95 -12.83 -10.26
CA ASP A 134 1.57 -12.64 -9.79
C ASP A 134 1.35 -13.04 -8.32
N GLY A 135 2.07 -14.05 -7.83
CA GLY A 135 2.00 -14.49 -6.44
C GLY A 135 2.53 -13.46 -5.43
N ASP A 136 3.56 -12.69 -5.79
CA ASP A 136 4.17 -11.69 -4.92
C ASP A 136 3.28 -10.43 -4.87
N LEU A 137 2.73 -10.01 -6.02
CA LEU A 137 1.72 -8.98 -6.12
C LEU A 137 0.51 -9.27 -5.23
N ARG A 138 -0.03 -10.49 -5.33
CA ARG A 138 -1.16 -10.95 -4.49
C ARG A 138 -0.83 -10.81 -3.02
N ALA A 139 0.36 -11.26 -2.62
CA ALA A 139 0.80 -11.13 -1.24
C ALA A 139 0.81 -9.66 -0.80
N SER A 140 1.46 -8.77 -1.56
CA SER A 140 1.57 -7.33 -1.27
C SER A 140 0.22 -6.62 -1.21
N LEU A 141 -0.78 -7.08 -1.97
CA LEU A 141 -2.11 -6.48 -2.02
C LEU A 141 -3.15 -7.15 -1.11
N THR A 142 -2.81 -8.20 -0.36
CA THR A 142 -3.78 -8.88 0.51
C THR A 142 -4.42 -7.96 1.57
N TRP A 143 -3.76 -6.88 1.99
CA TRP A 143 -4.33 -5.93 2.94
C TRP A 143 -5.59 -5.23 2.41
N SER A 144 -5.66 -4.93 1.11
CA SER A 144 -6.80 -4.20 0.53
C SER A 144 -8.04 -5.07 0.54
N ARG A 145 -7.89 -6.37 0.25
CA ARG A 145 -8.94 -7.36 0.43
C ARG A 145 -9.42 -7.43 1.88
N HIS A 146 -8.50 -7.48 2.85
CA HIS A 146 -8.89 -7.44 4.27
C HIS A 146 -9.65 -6.15 4.62
N ALA A 147 -9.31 -5.02 4.01
CA ALA A 147 -10.01 -3.76 4.19
C ALA A 147 -11.44 -3.79 3.64
N LEU A 148 -11.63 -4.37 2.46
CA LEU A 148 -12.93 -4.54 1.81
C LEU A 148 -13.80 -5.54 2.58
N ASP A 149 -13.25 -6.71 2.93
CA ASP A 149 -13.94 -7.75 3.69
C ASP A 149 -14.39 -7.22 5.07
N ALA A 150 -13.61 -6.31 5.68
CA ALA A 150 -13.96 -5.67 6.94
C ALA A 150 -14.89 -4.45 6.79
N GLY A 151 -15.19 -4.00 5.57
CA GLY A 151 -15.96 -2.79 5.30
C GLY A 151 -15.23 -1.48 5.65
N THR A 152 -13.93 -1.54 5.94
CA THR A 152 -13.10 -0.36 6.19
C THR A 152 -12.91 0.46 4.92
N LEU A 153 -12.77 -0.23 3.77
CA LEU A 153 -12.79 0.35 2.44
C LEU A 153 -14.02 -0.12 1.69
N THR A 154 -14.49 0.72 0.77
CA THR A 154 -15.52 0.40 -0.20
C THR A 154 -14.90 0.28 -1.60
N PRO A 155 -15.57 -0.38 -2.55
CA PRO A 155 -15.10 -0.39 -3.94
C PRO A 155 -15.03 1.03 -4.54
N ALA A 156 -15.91 1.94 -4.13
CA ALA A 156 -15.83 3.34 -4.51
C ALA A 156 -14.55 4.04 -4.01
N ASP A 157 -14.05 3.70 -2.82
CA ASP A 157 -12.79 4.24 -2.31
C ASP A 157 -11.60 3.82 -3.17
N LEU A 158 -11.56 2.54 -3.58
CA LEU A 158 -10.53 2.03 -4.49
C LEU A 158 -10.53 2.81 -5.80
N PHE A 159 -11.71 2.98 -6.40
CA PHE A 159 -11.86 3.63 -7.69
C PHE A 159 -11.52 5.12 -7.66
N THR A 160 -11.94 5.83 -6.61
CA THR A 160 -11.83 7.30 -6.55
C THR A 160 -10.55 7.81 -5.90
N ARG A 161 -9.88 7.00 -5.08
CA ARG A 161 -8.67 7.43 -4.36
C ARG A 161 -7.43 6.59 -4.65
N GLY A 162 -7.62 5.34 -5.07
CA GLY A 162 -6.50 4.46 -5.35
C GLY A 162 -5.58 5.08 -6.39
N ARG A 163 -4.29 5.13 -6.05
CA ARG A 163 -3.24 5.57 -6.95
C ARG A 163 -1.96 4.74 -6.74
N PRO A 164 -1.22 4.43 -7.81
CA PRO A 164 -1.46 4.83 -9.20
C PRO A 164 -2.60 4.04 -9.89
N ALA A 165 -3.15 4.58 -10.97
CA ALA A 165 -4.31 4.01 -11.68
C ALA A 165 -4.09 2.56 -12.13
N HIS A 166 -2.91 2.22 -12.66
CA HIS A 166 -2.60 0.85 -13.06
C HIS A 166 -2.61 -0.13 -11.87
N ALA A 167 -2.14 0.29 -10.69
CA ALA A 167 -2.16 -0.56 -9.49
C ALA A 167 -3.61 -0.85 -9.05
N VAL A 168 -4.52 0.13 -9.22
CA VAL A 168 -5.95 -0.06 -8.99
C VAL A 168 -6.55 -1.05 -9.99
N LEU A 169 -6.21 -0.98 -11.28
CA LEU A 169 -6.70 -1.98 -12.25
C LEU A 169 -6.25 -3.39 -11.88
N ARG A 170 -4.99 -3.58 -11.47
CA ARG A 170 -4.49 -4.89 -11.02
C ARG A 170 -5.22 -5.39 -9.76
N LEU A 171 -5.54 -4.49 -8.83
CA LEU A 171 -6.39 -4.81 -7.67
C LEU A 171 -7.78 -5.30 -8.12
N ILE A 172 -8.38 -4.61 -9.08
CA ILE A 172 -9.71 -4.94 -9.62
C ILE A 172 -9.68 -6.33 -10.29
N GLU A 173 -8.65 -6.62 -11.09
CA GLU A 173 -8.47 -7.93 -11.74
C GLU A 173 -8.31 -9.07 -10.74
N GLU A 174 -7.61 -8.84 -9.63
CA GLU A 174 -7.33 -9.86 -8.62
C GLU A 174 -8.55 -10.19 -7.73
N PHE A 175 -9.51 -9.27 -7.59
CA PHE A 175 -10.67 -9.43 -6.71
C PHE A 175 -12.00 -9.45 -7.46
N PRO A 176 -12.28 -10.50 -8.27
CA PRO A 176 -13.40 -10.51 -9.20
C PRO A 176 -14.79 -10.50 -8.53
N ARG A 177 -14.87 -10.82 -7.24
CA ARG A 177 -16.15 -10.92 -6.51
C ARG A 177 -16.82 -9.57 -6.27
N ASP A 178 -16.04 -8.49 -6.27
CA ASP A 178 -16.51 -7.12 -6.01
C ASP A 178 -16.62 -6.29 -7.31
N LEU A 179 -16.49 -6.95 -8.47
CA LEU A 179 -16.50 -6.29 -9.78
C LEU A 179 -17.83 -5.65 -10.13
N GLY A 180 -18.96 -6.07 -9.56
CA GLY A 180 -20.27 -5.53 -9.92
C GLY A 180 -20.36 -4.01 -9.71
N GLU A 181 -19.95 -3.55 -8.53
CA GLU A 181 -19.94 -2.13 -8.19
C GLU A 181 -18.85 -1.36 -8.94
N LEU A 182 -17.63 -1.91 -8.99
CA LEU A 182 -16.49 -1.32 -9.71
C LEU A 182 -16.75 -1.18 -11.22
N SER A 183 -17.35 -2.20 -11.84
CA SER A 183 -17.75 -2.16 -13.25
C SER A 183 -18.82 -1.10 -13.48
N GLY A 184 -19.75 -0.93 -12.54
CA GLY A 184 -20.75 0.13 -12.57
C GLY A 184 -20.10 1.53 -12.54
N LEU A 185 -19.14 1.74 -11.63
CA LEU A 185 -18.37 2.98 -11.51
C LEU A 185 -17.53 3.27 -12.75
N LEU A 186 -16.78 2.28 -13.23
CA LEU A 186 -15.98 2.40 -14.46
C LEU A 186 -16.87 2.73 -15.67
N ALA A 187 -17.99 2.02 -15.83
CA ALA A 187 -18.92 2.26 -16.92
C ALA A 187 -19.58 3.65 -16.83
N ALA A 188 -19.84 4.14 -15.62
CA ALA A 188 -20.33 5.51 -15.41
C ALA A 188 -19.30 6.54 -15.87
N GLU A 189 -18.02 6.33 -15.56
CA GLU A 189 -16.95 7.27 -15.89
C GLU A 189 -16.55 7.24 -17.36
N VAL A 190 -16.60 6.06 -18.00
CA VAL A 190 -16.49 5.94 -19.45
C VAL A 190 -17.62 6.72 -20.17
N ARG A 191 -18.86 6.58 -19.70
CA ARG A 191 -20.00 7.35 -20.25
C ARG A 191 -19.85 8.85 -20.02
N ARG A 192 -19.39 9.27 -18.84
CA ARG A 192 -19.19 10.67 -18.47
C ARG A 192 -18.18 11.35 -19.39
N HIS A 193 -17.06 10.67 -19.65
CA HIS A 193 -15.97 11.23 -20.43
C HIS A 193 -16.08 10.95 -21.94
N ARG A 194 -17.10 10.19 -22.38
CA ARG A 194 -17.24 9.75 -23.77
C ARG A 194 -15.95 9.10 -24.28
N THR A 195 -15.31 8.31 -23.42
CA THR A 195 -14.16 7.50 -23.80
C THR A 195 -14.58 6.25 -24.57
N ASP A 196 -15.73 6.26 -25.24
CA ASP A 196 -16.14 5.21 -26.18
C ASP A 196 -15.41 5.33 -27.53
N SER A 197 -14.65 6.41 -27.75
CA SER A 197 -13.77 6.56 -28.91
C SER A 197 -12.52 5.65 -28.81
N PRO A 198 -12.16 4.91 -29.89
CA PRO A 198 -10.91 4.17 -29.97
C PRO A 198 -9.66 5.01 -29.66
N ASP A 199 -9.66 6.29 -30.03
CA ASP A 199 -8.53 7.20 -29.77
C ASP A 199 -8.33 7.44 -28.27
N ALA A 200 -9.43 7.58 -27.51
CA ALA A 200 -9.36 7.80 -26.07
C ALA A 200 -8.80 6.56 -25.35
N TRP A 201 -9.13 5.35 -25.84
CA TRP A 201 -8.54 4.11 -25.33
C TRP A 201 -7.06 4.00 -25.68
N ALA A 202 -6.65 4.41 -26.89
CA ALA A 202 -5.24 4.45 -27.26
C ALA A 202 -4.43 5.38 -26.35
N VAL A 203 -4.95 6.58 -26.04
CA VAL A 203 -4.32 7.50 -25.08
C VAL A 203 -4.32 6.93 -23.67
N THR A 204 -5.42 6.32 -23.23
CA THR A 204 -5.50 5.68 -21.90
C THR A 204 -4.42 4.60 -21.76
N ALA A 205 -4.29 3.71 -22.75
CA ALA A 205 -3.27 2.66 -22.75
C ALA A 205 -1.84 3.24 -22.79
N ALA A 206 -1.61 4.31 -23.55
CA ALA A 206 -0.30 4.96 -23.63
C ALA A 206 0.13 5.66 -22.33
N LEU A 207 -0.83 6.11 -21.50
CA LEU A 207 -0.55 6.77 -20.23
C LEU A 207 -0.51 5.81 -19.05
N LEU A 208 -1.12 4.64 -19.15
CA LEU A 208 -1.49 3.80 -18.01
C LEU A 208 -0.31 3.50 -17.05
N ASP A 209 0.83 3.11 -17.60
CA ASP A 209 1.97 2.64 -16.80
C ASP A 209 2.61 3.79 -15.99
N ASP A 210 2.69 4.99 -16.57
CA ASP A 210 3.33 6.17 -15.97
C ASP A 210 2.33 7.12 -15.26
N PHE A 211 1.03 6.85 -15.33
CA PHE A 211 0.01 7.73 -14.75
C PHE A 211 -0.11 7.57 -13.24
N ALA A 212 0.47 8.53 -12.50
CA ALA A 212 0.48 8.54 -11.03
C ALA A 212 -0.87 8.89 -10.38
N GLY A 213 -1.86 9.34 -11.15
CA GLY A 213 -3.19 9.72 -10.65
C GLY A 213 -4.14 8.54 -10.46
N THR A 214 -5.41 8.88 -10.26
CA THR A 214 -6.53 7.95 -10.08
C THR A 214 -7.13 7.50 -11.42
N LEU A 215 -7.98 6.46 -11.40
CA LEU A 215 -8.67 5.99 -12.62
C LEU A 215 -9.58 7.05 -13.27
N PRO A 216 -10.42 7.80 -12.54
CA PRO A 216 -11.19 8.90 -13.11
C PRO A 216 -10.32 9.97 -13.76
N GLU A 217 -9.19 10.33 -13.14
CA GLU A 217 -8.26 11.32 -13.67
C GLU A 217 -7.60 10.83 -14.96
N LEU A 218 -7.23 9.56 -15.05
CA LEU A 218 -6.68 8.94 -16.26
C LEU A 218 -7.68 9.03 -17.42
N LEU A 219 -8.93 8.59 -17.19
CA LEU A 219 -9.99 8.61 -18.20
C LEU A 219 -10.36 10.04 -18.62
N GLY A 220 -10.41 10.96 -17.66
CA GLY A 220 -10.64 12.38 -17.93
C GLY A 220 -9.52 13.02 -18.76
N THR A 221 -8.27 12.67 -18.48
CA THR A 221 -7.10 13.13 -19.24
C THR A 221 -7.13 12.61 -20.67
N ALA A 222 -7.42 11.31 -20.86
CA ALA A 222 -7.50 10.70 -22.18
C ALA A 222 -8.63 11.26 -23.04
N ALA A 223 -9.80 11.53 -22.44
CA ALA A 223 -10.91 12.18 -23.11
C ALA A 223 -10.58 13.62 -23.52
N ALA A 224 -9.95 14.39 -22.63
CA ALA A 224 -9.54 15.76 -22.94
C ALA A 224 -8.52 15.82 -24.09
N ALA A 225 -7.58 14.87 -24.14
CA ALA A 225 -6.56 14.79 -25.19
C ALA A 225 -7.12 14.45 -26.58
N THR A 226 -8.27 13.80 -26.64
CA THR A 226 -8.92 13.34 -27.88
C THR A 226 -10.15 14.17 -28.27
N ALA A 227 -10.52 15.13 -27.42
CA ALA A 227 -11.61 16.05 -27.70
C ALA A 227 -11.29 16.85 -28.98
N PRO A 228 -12.18 16.85 -29.98
CA PRO A 228 -11.92 17.58 -31.22
C PRO A 228 -11.75 19.07 -30.92
N ILE A 229 -10.73 19.67 -31.53
CA ILE A 229 -10.40 21.11 -31.41
C ILE A 229 -11.45 21.94 -32.16
N PHE A 230 -12.71 21.90 -31.75
CA PHE A 230 -13.75 22.76 -32.28
C PHE A 230 -13.68 24.11 -31.57
N GLY A 231 -12.85 25.03 -32.07
CA GLY A 231 -12.81 26.38 -31.48
C GLY A 231 -11.67 27.34 -31.80
N ARG A 232 -10.79 27.09 -32.78
CA ARG A 232 -10.07 28.22 -33.40
C ARG A 232 -10.85 28.66 -34.64
N GLY A 233 -11.85 29.49 -34.40
CA GLY A 233 -12.60 30.14 -35.46
C GLY A 233 -11.64 30.91 -36.37
N ASN A 234 -11.59 30.49 -37.64
CA ASN A 234 -11.31 31.40 -38.73
C ASN A 234 -12.50 32.36 -38.81
N GLY A 235 -12.47 33.42 -38.01
CA GLY A 235 -13.21 34.63 -38.30
C GLY A 235 -12.43 35.40 -39.34
N ASN A 236 -12.79 35.25 -40.61
CA ASN A 236 -12.50 36.20 -41.66
C ASN A 236 -13.69 36.25 -42.62
#